data_AF-A0A940L3R7-F1
#
_entry.id   AF-A0A940L3R7-F1
#
_cell.length_a   1.000
_cell.length_b   1.000
_cell.length_c   1.000
_cell.angle_alpha   90.00
_cell.angle_beta   90.00
_cell.angle_gamma   90.00
#
_symmetry.space_group_name_H-M   'P 1'
#
loop_
_entity.id
_entity.type
_entity.pdbx_description
1 polymer ?
#
loop_
_entity_poly.entity_id
_entity_poly.type
_entity_poly.pdbx_seq_one_letter_code
_entity_poly.pdbx_strand_id
1 'polypeptide(L)'
;MSIHIGSYPDYRDFLKEKFVQEKAKKYTFSLQFCADKLDVSKTFVKLVLDKKRHFSLDTLPLLWDLFKLTEKERMYFTFLFCRTICRNELLKHQFDFVMTNIENDTLLLPRLPDQDVV
;
A
#
# COMPACT_ATOMS: atom_id res chain seq x y z
N MET A 1 17.52 -2.81 -7.41
CA MET A 1 17.28 -3.10 -5.98
C MET A 1 15.84 -3.55 -5.84
N SER A 2 15.60 -4.65 -5.12
CA SER A 2 14.24 -5.11 -4.82
C SER A 2 13.64 -4.18 -3.76
N ILE A 3 12.46 -3.60 -4.03
CA ILE A 3 11.75 -2.79 -3.03
C ILE A 3 11.19 -3.75 -1.99
N HIS A 4 11.63 -3.60 -0.74
CA HIS A 4 11.03 -4.32 0.38
C HIS A 4 10.13 -3.38 1.18
N ILE A 5 8.82 -3.64 1.18
CA ILE A 5 7.82 -2.78 1.82
C ILE A 5 8.05 -2.59 3.33
N GLY A 6 8.64 -3.58 4.00
CA GLY A 6 8.96 -3.52 5.43
C GLY A 6 9.99 -2.47 5.82
N SER A 7 10.78 -2.00 4.85
CA SER A 7 11.82 -1.01 5.10
C SER A 7 11.28 0.43 5.23
N TYR A 8 9.98 0.64 5.05
CA TYR A 8 9.38 1.98 5.05
C TYR A 8 8.51 2.21 6.30
N PRO A 9 8.78 3.27 7.08
CA PRO A 9 7.94 3.63 8.22
C PRO A 9 6.63 4.34 7.80
N ASP A 10 6.55 4.80 6.55
CA ASP A 10 5.41 5.53 5.98
C ASP A 10 5.10 4.97 4.58
N TYR A 11 3.84 4.56 4.36
CA TYR A 11 3.44 3.96 3.08
C TYR A 11 3.68 4.87 1.87
N ARG A 12 3.73 6.20 2.07
CA ARG A 12 3.91 7.18 0.99
C ARG A 12 5.32 7.15 0.42
N ASP A 13 6.32 6.78 1.22
CA ASP A 13 7.69 6.55 0.73
C ASP A 13 7.74 5.35 -0.20
N PHE A 14 7.10 4.25 0.21
CA PHE A 14 6.98 3.05 -0.60
C PHE A 14 6.27 3.35 -1.94
N LEU A 15 5.15 4.08 -1.91
CA LEU A 15 4.45 4.48 -3.14
C LEU A 15 5.31 5.37 -4.05
N LYS A 16 6.07 6.30 -3.46
CA LYS A 16 6.97 7.18 -4.22
C LYS A 16 8.05 6.37 -4.92
N GLU A 17 8.63 5.38 -4.25
CA GLU A 17 9.65 4.53 -4.86
C GLU A 17 9.08 3.63 -5.95
N LYS A 18 7.91 3.00 -5.72
CA LYS A 18 7.18 2.24 -6.75
C LYS A 18 6.85 3.10 -7.97
N PHE A 19 6.42 4.35 -7.76
CA PHE A 19 6.18 5.30 -8.84
C PHE A 19 7.44 5.59 -9.65
N VAL A 20 8.57 5.87 -8.99
CA VAL A 20 9.85 6.12 -9.68
C VAL A 20 10.28 4.90 -10.49
N GLN A 21 10.15 3.69 -9.94
CA GLN A 21 10.48 2.46 -10.66
C GLN A 21 9.60 2.22 -11.88
N GLU A 22 8.27 2.35 -11.74
CA GLU A 22 7.37 2.14 -12.87
C GLU A 22 7.54 3.21 -13.95
N LYS A 23 7.79 4.47 -13.55
CA LYS A 23 8.10 5.56 -14.49
C LYS A 23 9.42 5.36 -15.23
N ALA A 24 10.44 4.81 -14.58
CA ALA A 24 11.70 4.47 -15.22
C ALA A 24 11.55 3.35 -16.25
N LYS A 25 10.63 2.40 -16.02
CA LYS A 25 10.32 1.31 -16.96
C LYS A 25 9.42 1.76 -18.11
N LYS A 26 8.46 2.65 -17.86
CA LYS A 26 7.43 3.07 -18.81
C LYS A 26 7.24 4.57 -18.75
N TYR A 27 7.62 5.27 -19.83
CA TYR A 27 7.46 6.73 -19.92
C TYR A 27 6.00 7.20 -19.76
N THR A 28 5.03 6.34 -20.10
CA THR A 28 3.59 6.62 -19.97
C THR A 28 3.10 6.55 -18.52
N PHE A 29 3.86 5.93 -17.61
CA PHE A 29 3.53 5.87 -16.19
C PHE A 29 3.79 7.24 -15.55
N SER A 30 2.78 8.09 -15.63
CA SER A 30 2.82 9.49 -15.20
C SER A 30 1.90 9.75 -14.01
N LEU A 31 2.03 10.93 -13.38
CA LEU A 31 1.10 11.33 -12.33
C LEU A 31 -0.36 11.40 -12.83
N GLN A 32 -0.57 11.74 -14.11
CA GLN A 32 -1.89 11.74 -14.70
C GLN A 32 -2.44 10.32 -14.85
N PHE A 33 -1.61 9.39 -15.33
CA PHE A 33 -1.98 7.98 -15.42
C PHE A 33 -2.39 7.40 -14.05
N CYS A 34 -1.63 7.69 -12.99
CA CYS A 34 -2.00 7.30 -11.64
C CYS A 34 -3.33 7.92 -11.21
N ALA A 35 -3.55 9.21 -11.51
CA ALA A 35 -4.75 9.93 -11.16
C ALA A 35 -6.00 9.31 -11.80
N ASP A 36 -5.93 9.00 -13.09
CA ASP A 36 -7.02 8.37 -13.85
C ASP A 36 -7.34 6.96 -13.31
N LYS A 37 -6.33 6.22 -12.83
CA LYS A 37 -6.52 4.88 -12.26
C LYS A 37 -7.05 4.86 -10.83
N LEU A 38 -6.78 5.93 -10.08
CA LEU A 38 -7.18 6.05 -8.68
C LEU A 38 -8.46 6.89 -8.52
N ASP A 39 -9.04 7.38 -9.62
CA ASP A 39 -10.20 8.29 -9.64
C ASP A 39 -10.01 9.53 -8.74
N VAL A 40 -8.85 10.16 -8.87
CA VAL A 40 -8.49 11.38 -8.12
C VAL A 40 -7.81 12.39 -9.03
N SER A 41 -7.59 13.61 -8.54
CA SER A 41 -6.82 14.60 -9.32
C SER A 41 -5.31 14.29 -9.33
N LYS A 42 -4.63 14.64 -10.42
CA LYS A 42 -3.16 14.61 -10.53
C LYS A 42 -2.46 15.37 -9.42
N THR A 43 -3.00 16.53 -9.04
CA THR A 43 -2.47 17.34 -7.95
C THR A 43 -2.57 16.59 -6.62
N PHE A 44 -3.67 15.89 -6.38
CA PHE A 44 -3.84 15.08 -5.18
C PHE A 44 -2.82 13.95 -5.11
N VAL A 45 -2.60 13.19 -6.20
CA VAL A 45 -1.55 12.16 -6.26
C VAL A 45 -0.19 12.77 -5.90
N LYS A 46 0.17 13.91 -6.50
CA LYS A 46 1.42 14.61 -6.18
C LYS A 46 1.51 14.98 -4.70
N LEU A 47 0.45 15.53 -4.12
CA LEU A 47 0.41 15.90 -2.70
C LEU A 47 0.58 14.69 -1.77
N VAL A 48 0.04 13.52 -2.12
CA VAL A 48 0.25 12.29 -1.35
C VAL A 48 1.71 11.84 -1.44
N LEU A 49 2.30 11.80 -2.64
CA LEU A 49 3.71 11.42 -2.83
C LEU A 49 4.68 12.43 -2.18
N ASP A 50 4.27 13.69 -2.03
CA ASP A 50 5.00 14.74 -1.31
C ASP A 50 4.68 14.74 0.21
N LYS A 51 3.95 13.74 0.72
CA LYS A 51 3.55 13.56 2.13
C LYS A 51 2.69 14.69 2.72
N LYS A 52 2.00 15.45 1.90
CA LYS A 52 1.10 16.55 2.32
C LYS A 52 -0.36 16.13 2.51
N ARG A 53 -0.72 14.94 2.01
CA ARG A 53 -2.04 14.33 2.10
C ARG A 53 -1.90 12.82 2.32
N HIS A 54 -3.03 12.19 2.61
CA HIS A 54 -3.20 10.74 2.63
C HIS A 54 -4.30 10.35 1.65
N PHE A 55 -4.18 9.15 1.07
CA PHE A 55 -5.33 8.50 0.45
C PHE A 55 -6.33 8.11 1.53
N SER A 56 -7.56 7.81 1.13
CA SER A 56 -8.56 7.20 1.99
C SER A 56 -8.46 5.67 1.93
N LEU A 57 -9.06 4.98 2.91
CA LEU A 57 -8.91 3.53 3.07
C LEU A 57 -9.52 2.75 1.90
N ASP A 58 -10.61 3.26 1.33
CA ASP A 58 -11.28 2.74 0.14
C ASP A 58 -10.42 2.83 -1.14
N THR A 59 -9.36 3.64 -1.15
CA THR A 59 -8.41 3.68 -2.28
C THR A 59 -7.43 2.50 -2.28
N LEU A 60 -7.34 1.72 -1.19
CA LEU A 60 -6.35 0.63 -1.07
C LEU A 60 -6.41 -0.40 -2.20
N PRO A 61 -7.58 -0.94 -2.61
CA PRO A 61 -7.64 -1.90 -3.71
C PRO A 61 -7.09 -1.34 -5.03
N LEU A 62 -7.40 -0.08 -5.33
CA LEU A 62 -6.92 0.60 -6.54
C LEU A 62 -5.39 0.79 -6.51
N LEU A 63 -4.83 1.07 -5.33
CA LEU A 63 -3.37 1.18 -5.15
C LEU A 63 -2.68 -0.18 -5.32
N TRP A 64 -3.28 -1.26 -4.80
CA TRP A 64 -2.75 -2.62 -4.96
C TRP A 64 -2.65 -3.00 -6.43
N ASP A 65 -3.68 -2.70 -7.21
CA ASP A 65 -3.72 -3.04 -8.63
C ASP A 65 -2.83 -2.11 -9.47
N LEU A 66 -2.83 -0.80 -9.19
CA LEU A 66 -1.98 0.17 -9.88
C LEU A 66 -0.48 -0.19 -9.77
N PHE A 67 -0.04 -0.58 -8.58
CA PHE A 67 1.37 -0.93 -8.31
C PHE A 67 1.65 -2.42 -8.36
N LYS A 68 0.65 -3.23 -8.74
CA LYS A 68 0.75 -4.69 -8.88
C LYS A 68 1.34 -5.36 -7.64
N LEU A 69 0.83 -5.00 -6.47
CA LEU A 69 1.29 -5.55 -5.20
C LEU A 69 0.94 -7.04 -5.11
N THR A 70 1.92 -7.84 -4.67
CA THR A 70 1.73 -9.24 -4.30
C THR A 70 0.81 -9.36 -3.08
N GLU A 71 0.25 -10.54 -2.82
CA GLU A 71 -0.63 -10.76 -1.67
C GLU A 71 0.01 -10.34 -0.34
N LYS A 72 1.27 -10.75 -0.11
CA LYS A 72 2.05 -10.34 1.07
C LYS A 72 2.22 -8.81 1.14
N GLU A 73 2.57 -8.16 0.02
CA GLU A 73 2.66 -6.70 -0.03
C GLU A 73 1.31 -6.03 0.22
N ARG A 74 0.18 -6.57 -0.28
CA ARG A 74 -1.16 -6.01 -0.06
C ARG A 74 -1.51 -6.00 1.42
N MET A 75 -1.29 -7.12 2.11
CA MET A 75 -1.52 -7.21 3.55
C MET A 75 -0.64 -6.21 4.30
N TYR A 76 0.68 -6.26 4.06
CA TYR A 76 1.62 -5.38 4.74
C TYR A 76 1.30 -3.90 4.48
N PHE A 77 1.05 -3.54 3.22
CA PHE A 77 0.70 -2.17 2.82
C PHE A 77 -0.56 -1.67 3.51
N THR A 78 -1.57 -2.53 3.69
CA THR A 78 -2.81 -2.20 4.39
C THR A 78 -2.55 -1.79 5.84
N PHE A 79 -1.76 -2.58 6.57
CA PHE A 79 -1.43 -2.27 7.96
C PHE A 79 -0.46 -1.11 8.09
N LEU A 80 0.51 -0.98 7.18
CA LEU A 80 1.39 0.18 7.12
C LEU A 80 0.60 1.47 6.86
N PHE A 81 -0.36 1.43 5.94
CA PHE A 81 -1.28 2.54 5.68
C PHE A 81 -2.06 2.91 6.94
N CYS A 82 -2.73 1.94 7.57
CA CYS A 82 -3.50 2.14 8.79
C CYS A 82 -2.66 2.74 9.91
N ARG A 83 -1.47 2.19 10.15
CA ARG A 83 -0.49 2.70 11.11
C ARG A 83 -0.08 4.13 10.81
N THR A 84 0.20 4.46 9.55
CA THR A 84 0.66 5.79 9.14
C THR A 84 -0.39 6.87 9.43
N ILE A 85 -1.68 6.56 9.21
CA ILE A 85 -2.77 7.54 9.39
C ILE A 85 -3.36 7.53 10.81
N CYS A 86 -3.14 6.47 11.58
CA CYS A 86 -3.68 6.34 12.93
C CYS A 86 -3.00 7.30 13.90
N ARG A 87 -3.79 7.85 14.85
CA ARG A 87 -3.28 8.68 15.95
C ARG A 87 -3.26 7.96 17.29
N ASN A 88 -3.93 6.82 17.38
CA ASN A 88 -4.02 6.04 18.61
C ASN A 88 -2.80 5.11 18.71
N GLU A 89 -1.97 5.33 19.74
CA GLU A 89 -0.73 4.58 19.93
C GLU A 89 -0.94 3.09 20.21
N LEU A 90 -2.03 2.73 20.90
CA LEU A 90 -2.39 1.32 21.12
C LEU A 90 -2.66 0.63 19.77
N LEU A 91 -3.45 1.26 18.88
CA LEU A 91 -3.72 0.71 17.56
C LEU A 91 -2.46 0.65 16.69
N LYS A 92 -1.58 1.66 16.75
CA LYS A 92 -0.29 1.60 16.05
C LYS A 92 0.54 0.39 16.47
N HIS A 93 0.64 0.16 17.79
CA HIS A 93 1.34 -1.01 18.31
C HIS A 93 0.72 -2.33 17.82
N GLN A 94 -0.62 -2.40 17.74
CA GLN A 94 -1.29 -3.57 17.17
C GLN A 94 -0.96 -3.75 15.69
N PHE A 95 -0.95 -2.67 14.89
CA PHE A 95 -0.57 -2.75 13.48
C PHE A 95 0.90 -3.13 13.30
N ASP A 96 1.81 -2.64 14.14
CA ASP A 96 3.23 -3.03 14.16
C ASP A 96 3.36 -4.54 14.42
N PHE A 97 2.68 -5.06 15.44
CA PHE A 97 2.67 -6.48 15.73
C PHE A 97 2.15 -7.32 14.54
N VAL A 98 1.06 -6.90 13.90
CA VAL A 98 0.53 -7.60 12.72
C VAL A 98 1.53 -7.58 11.56
N MET A 99 2.16 -6.43 11.28
CA MET A 99 3.17 -6.32 10.22
C MET A 99 4.38 -7.24 10.48
N THR A 100 4.87 -7.33 11.72
CA THR A 100 5.92 -8.27 12.09
C THR A 100 5.53 -9.73 11.84
N ASN A 101 4.27 -10.10 12.14
CA ASN A 101 3.79 -11.45 11.86
C ASN A 101 3.65 -11.74 10.36
N ILE A 102 3.29 -10.74 9.55
CA ILE A 102 3.26 -10.86 8.08
C ILE A 102 4.67 -11.08 7.55
N GLU A 103 5.68 -10.36 8.05
CA GLU A 103 7.07 -10.55 7.62
C GLU A 103 7.58 -11.95 7.93
N ASN A 104 7.28 -12.44 9.14
CA ASN A 104 7.68 -13.77 9.61
C ASN A 104 6.84 -14.92 9.04
N ASP A 105 5.82 -14.62 8.22
CA ASP A 105 4.86 -15.60 7.69
C ASP A 105 4.13 -16.40 8.80
N THR A 106 3.97 -15.79 9.98
CA THR A 106 3.33 -16.39 11.16
C THR A 106 1.87 -15.98 11.34
N LEU A 107 1.37 -15.05 10.50
CA LEU A 107 -0.03 -14.67 10.51
C LEU A 107 -0.88 -15.80 9.90
N LEU A 108 -1.40 -16.68 10.77
CA LEU A 108 -2.35 -17.72 10.38
C LEU A 108 -3.68 -17.07 9.99
N LEU A 109 -3.90 -16.82 8.70
CA LEU A 109 -5.24 -16.57 8.20
C LEU A 109 -6.05 -17.86 8.44
N PRO A 110 -7.26 -17.79 9.04
CA PRO A 110 -8.20 -18.87 8.90
C PRO A 110 -8.35 -19.10 7.40
N ARG A 111 -8.12 -20.33 6.90
CA ARG A 111 -8.57 -20.67 5.56
C ARG A 111 -10.05 -20.32 5.54
N LEU A 112 -10.45 -19.33 4.73
CA LEU A 112 -11.85 -19.22 4.38
C LEU A 112 -12.22 -20.60 3.82
N PRO A 113 -13.25 -21.27 4.35
CA PRO A 113 -13.67 -22.52 3.76
C PRO A 113 -13.87 -22.25 2.28
N ASP A 114 -13.24 -23.08 1.44
CA ASP A 114 -13.43 -23.04 0.00
C ASP A 114 -14.93 -22.89 -0.22
N GLN A 115 -15.33 -21.84 -0.94
CA GLN A 115 -16.71 -21.78 -1.41
C GLN A 115 -16.83 -22.92 -2.40
N ASP A 116 -17.22 -24.08 -1.90
CA ASP A 116 -17.49 -25.26 -2.68
C ASP A 116 -18.51 -24.86 -3.74
N VAL A 117 -18.02 -24.85 -4.97
CA VAL A 117 -18.80 -24.86 -6.18
C VAL A 117 -19.66 -26.11 -6.15
N VAL A 118 -20.95 -25.97 -5.85
CA VAL A 118 -22.12 -26.55 -6.57
C VAL A 118 -23.37 -25.73 -6.25
#